data_AF-A0A2V9QGI7-F1
#
_entry.id   AF-A0A2V9QGI7-F1
#
_cell.length_a   1.000
_cell.length_b   1.000
_cell.length_c   1.000
_cell.angle_alpha   90.00
_cell.angle_beta   90.00
_cell.angle_gamma   90.00
#
_symmetry.space_group_name_H-M   'P 1'
#
loop_
_entity.id
_entity.type
_entity.pdbx_description
1 polymer ?
#
loop_
_entity_poly.entity_id
_entity_poly.type
_entity_poly.pdbx_seq_one_letter_code
_entity_poly.pdbx_strand_id
1 'polypeptide(L)'
;MIGRTASTVLRDSRKQVRPPRKVCPFCFEADHIGGRKHIPRLTVDECQYHHAWLTEERLAAGAEMKKQPDPIKSIEMALRALAVTGHAIAWAIDKLCEGLEFCAEKLKFFCDKKA
;
A
#
# COMPACT_ATOMS: atom_id res chain seq x y z
N MET A 1 -34.67 -2.99 -8.66
CA MET A 1 -33.64 -3.75 -9.39
C MET A 1 -32.40 -3.85 -8.52
N ILE A 2 -31.99 -5.09 -8.28
CA ILE A 2 -30.96 -5.55 -7.34
C ILE A 2 -29.56 -5.26 -7.88
N GLY A 3 -28.69 -4.77 -6.99
CA GLY A 3 -27.24 -4.99 -7.03
C GLY A 3 -26.48 -4.63 -8.30
N ARG A 4 -26.03 -3.38 -8.43
CA ARG A 4 -24.72 -3.14 -9.06
C ARG A 4 -23.67 -3.72 -8.11
N THR A 5 -23.25 -4.94 -8.38
CA THR A 5 -22.21 -5.65 -7.65
C THR A 5 -20.94 -4.79 -7.62
N ALA A 6 -20.34 -4.64 -6.43
CA ALA A 6 -19.10 -3.89 -6.23
C ALA A 6 -17.95 -4.31 -7.18
N SER A 7 -18.06 -5.48 -7.81
CA SER A 7 -17.15 -5.98 -8.84
C SER A 7 -17.16 -5.20 -10.16
N THR A 8 -18.24 -4.50 -10.53
CA THR A 8 -18.27 -3.75 -11.80
C THR A 8 -17.52 -2.43 -11.69
N VAL A 9 -17.58 -1.76 -10.53
CA VAL A 9 -16.90 -0.47 -10.31
C VAL A 9 -15.38 -0.63 -10.33
N LEU A 10 -14.83 -1.67 -9.69
CA LEU A 10 -13.39 -1.97 -9.73
C LEU A 10 -12.94 -2.40 -11.14
N ARG A 11 -13.77 -3.15 -11.86
CA ARG A 11 -13.46 -3.61 -13.22
C ARG A 11 -13.49 -2.47 -14.24
N ASP A 12 -14.37 -1.50 -14.05
CA ASP A 12 -14.47 -0.31 -14.91
C ASP A 12 -13.37 0.71 -14.59
N SER A 13 -12.98 0.85 -13.32
CA SER A 13 -11.80 1.63 -12.91
C SER A 13 -10.51 1.05 -13.54
N ARG A 14 -10.33 -0.27 -13.47
CA ARG A 14 -9.19 -0.98 -14.13
C ARG A 14 -9.18 -0.83 -15.66
N LYS A 15 -10.33 -0.58 -16.29
CA LYS A 15 -10.44 -0.37 -17.76
C LYS A 15 -10.21 1.07 -18.19
N GLN A 16 -10.51 2.05 -17.33
CA GLN A 16 -10.37 3.48 -17.64
C GLN A 16 -8.94 4.01 -17.41
N VAL A 17 -8.10 3.29 -16.66
CA VAL A 17 -6.70 3.67 -16.43
C VAL A 17 -5.78 3.00 -17.45
N ARG A 18 -5.35 3.76 -18.47
CA ARG A 18 -4.12 3.44 -19.22
C ARG A 18 -3.00 4.35 -18.71
N PRO A 19 -1.94 3.80 -18.10
CA PRO A 19 -0.66 3.96 -18.78
C PRO A 19 0.28 2.75 -18.62
N PRO A 20 1.15 2.48 -19.62
CA PRO A 20 2.31 1.65 -19.43
C PRO A 20 3.50 2.54 -19.00
N ARG A 21 3.84 2.56 -17.70
CA ARG A 21 5.17 3.02 -17.24
C ARG A 21 5.60 2.23 -16.01
N LYS A 22 6.84 1.74 -16.01
CA LYS A 22 7.44 0.89 -14.98
C LYS A 22 7.55 1.53 -13.58
N VAL A 23 7.13 2.79 -13.38
CA VAL A 23 7.07 3.47 -12.07
C VAL A 23 6.00 4.58 -12.18
N CYS A 24 5.24 4.86 -11.12
CA CYS A 24 4.25 5.95 -11.07
C CYS A 24 4.85 7.19 -10.40
N PRO A 25 5.17 8.27 -11.13
CA PRO A 25 5.59 9.54 -10.56
C PRO A 25 4.38 10.46 -10.42
N PHE A 26 3.52 10.18 -9.44
CA PHE A 26 2.42 11.03 -8.94
C PHE A 26 1.02 10.84 -9.54
N CYS A 27 0.40 9.70 -9.20
CA CYS A 27 -1.05 9.57 -9.01
C CYS A 27 -1.29 9.20 -7.53
N PHE A 28 -1.14 10.15 -6.63
CA PHE A 28 -1.34 9.91 -5.19
C PHE A 28 -2.82 10.02 -4.83
N GLU A 29 -3.29 9.07 -4.03
CA GLU A 29 -4.57 9.10 -3.35
C GLU A 29 -4.29 9.14 -1.84
N ALA A 30 -5.17 9.82 -1.13
CA ALA A 30 -5.13 9.81 0.33
C ALA A 30 -5.74 8.49 0.81
N ASP A 31 -4.96 7.72 1.56
CA ASP A 31 -5.43 6.54 2.25
C ASP A 31 -6.26 6.95 3.46
N HIS A 32 -7.47 6.41 3.52
CA HIS A 32 -8.47 6.83 4.49
C HIS A 32 -8.91 5.65 5.35
N ILE A 33 -8.22 5.47 6.47
CA ILE A 33 -8.67 4.60 7.56
C ILE A 33 -9.98 5.21 8.14
N GLY A 34 -11.12 4.75 7.63
CA GLY A 34 -12.47 5.27 7.93
C GLY A 34 -13.30 5.74 6.71
N GLY A 35 -12.77 5.64 5.49
CA GLY A 35 -13.46 6.06 4.27
C GLY A 35 -13.62 7.58 4.14
N ARG A 36 -14.64 8.07 3.43
CA ARG A 36 -14.83 9.51 3.10
C ARG A 36 -15.02 10.46 4.30
N LYS A 37 -15.09 9.97 5.54
CA LYS A 37 -15.28 10.76 6.77
C LYS A 37 -14.14 10.51 7.77
N HIS A 38 -12.90 10.55 7.30
CA HIS A 38 -11.70 10.20 8.06
C HIS A 38 -11.25 11.32 9.04
N ILE A 39 -10.32 10.96 9.94
CA ILE A 39 -9.67 11.89 10.88
C ILE A 39 -8.34 12.37 10.25
N PRO A 40 -8.15 13.68 9.98
CA PRO A 40 -7.00 14.18 9.21
C PRO A 40 -5.61 13.71 9.68
N ARG A 41 -5.45 13.48 10.99
CA ARG A 41 -4.17 13.03 11.59
C ARG A 41 -3.84 11.55 11.33
N LEU A 42 -4.76 10.78 10.78
CA LEU A 42 -4.61 9.35 10.46
C LEU A 42 -4.58 9.06 8.96
N THR A 43 -4.46 10.10 8.12
CA THR A 43 -4.37 9.98 6.66
C THR A 43 -2.93 9.89 6.20
N VAL A 44 -2.68 9.02 5.23
CA VAL A 44 -1.36 8.82 4.63
C VAL A 44 -1.50 8.96 3.12
N ASP A 45 -0.57 9.65 2.47
CA ASP A 45 -0.56 9.77 1.02
C ASP A 45 0.17 8.58 0.38
N GLU A 46 -0.49 7.88 -0.55
CA GLU A 46 0.04 6.70 -1.23
C GLU A 46 -0.27 6.75 -2.74
N CYS A 47 0.48 6.04 -3.59
CA CYS A 47 0.10 5.98 -5.01
C CYS A 47 -1.13 5.10 -5.20
N GLN A 48 -1.96 5.37 -6.22
CA GLN A 48 -3.22 4.65 -6.45
C GLN A 48 -3.10 3.11 -6.47
N TYR A 49 -2.02 2.58 -7.05
CA TYR A 49 -1.79 1.13 -7.08
C TYR A 49 -1.48 0.57 -5.68
N HIS A 50 -0.52 1.18 -4.96
CA HIS A 50 -0.19 0.73 -3.60
C HIS A 50 -1.34 0.97 -2.63
N HIS A 51 -2.10 2.05 -2.81
CA HIS A 51 -3.31 2.34 -2.05
C HIS A 51 -4.35 1.23 -2.21
N ALA A 52 -4.61 0.77 -3.44
CA ALA A 52 -5.54 -0.33 -3.70
C ALA A 52 -5.06 -1.64 -3.07
N TRP A 53 -3.78 -1.98 -3.22
CA TRP A 53 -3.20 -3.19 -2.64
C TRP A 53 -3.22 -3.16 -1.11
N LEU A 54 -2.77 -2.07 -0.49
CA LEU A 54 -2.78 -1.91 0.96
C LEU A 54 -4.20 -1.92 1.52
N THR A 55 -5.18 -1.36 0.79
CA THR A 55 -6.60 -1.46 1.16
C THR A 55 -7.06 -2.92 1.23
N GLU A 56 -6.69 -3.75 0.25
CA GLU A 56 -7.07 -5.17 0.23
C GLU A 56 -6.44 -5.94 1.41
N GLU A 57 -5.15 -5.72 1.68
CA GLU A 57 -4.44 -6.35 2.81
C GLU A 57 -5.00 -5.91 4.17
N ARG A 58 -5.35 -4.63 4.33
CA ARG A 58 -5.99 -4.10 5.54
C ARG A 58 -7.36 -4.73 5.77
N LEU A 59 -8.17 -4.86 4.71
CA LEU A 59 -9.47 -5.55 4.80
C LEU A 59 -9.30 -7.02 5.21
N ALA A 60 -8.29 -7.71 4.68
CA ALA A 60 -7.95 -9.08 5.06
C ALA A 60 -7.52 -9.19 6.53
N ALA A 61 -6.83 -8.18 7.07
CA ALA A 61 -6.48 -8.07 8.49
C ALA A 61 -7.66 -7.66 9.41
N GLY A 62 -8.86 -7.51 8.85
CA GLY A 62 -10.06 -7.09 9.57
C GLY A 62 -10.07 -5.60 9.92
N ALA A 63 -9.25 -4.78 9.27
CA ALA A 63 -9.35 -3.33 9.37
C ALA A 63 -10.47 -2.84 8.45
N GLU A 64 -11.66 -2.67 9.02
CA GLU A 64 -12.82 -2.16 8.29
C GLU A 64 -12.58 -0.72 7.83
N MET A 65 -12.59 -0.49 6.52
CA MET A 65 -12.40 0.85 5.91
C MET A 65 -13.69 1.69 5.93
N LYS A 66 -14.43 1.63 7.04
CA LYS A 66 -15.68 2.37 7.28
C LYS A 66 -15.54 3.17 8.57
N LYS A 67 -16.17 4.35 8.60
CA LYS A 67 -16.25 5.15 9.82
C LYS A 67 -16.92 4.34 10.92
N GLN A 68 -16.21 4.18 12.04
CA GLN A 68 -16.74 3.53 13.22
C GLN A 68 -17.45 4.56 14.11
N PRO A 69 -18.58 4.20 14.74
CA PRO A 69 -19.29 5.09 15.65
C PRO A 69 -18.54 5.25 16.99
N ASP A 70 -17.82 4.21 17.41
CA ASP A 70 -17.03 4.18 18.63
C ASP A 70 -15.58 4.63 18.36
N PRO A 71 -15.07 5.63 19.11
CA PRO A 71 -13.66 6.04 19.05
C PRO A 71 -12.67 4.91 19.35
N ILE A 72 -12.97 4.01 20.29
CA ILE A 72 -12.06 2.89 20.63
C ILE A 72 -11.97 1.95 19.43
N LYS A 73 -13.10 1.58 18.84
CA LYS A 73 -13.14 0.78 17.61
C LYS A 73 -12.40 1.45 16.45
N SER A 74 -12.50 2.77 16.32
CA SER A 74 -11.74 3.53 15.30
C SER A 74 -10.23 3.37 15.47
N ILE A 75 -9.74 3.44 16.72
CA ILE A 75 -8.32 3.24 17.04
C ILE A 75 -7.90 1.80 16.77
N GLU A 76 -8.74 0.81 17.13
CA GLU A 76 -8.48 -0.60 16.83
C GLU A 76 -8.27 -0.84 15.33
N MET A 77 -9.15 -0.27 14.48
CA MET A 77 -9.01 -0.40 13.02
C MET A 77 -7.72 0.28 12.53
N ALA A 78 -7.35 1.43 13.09
CA ALA A 78 -6.11 2.12 12.75
C ALA A 78 -4.87 1.29 13.13
N LEU A 79 -4.86 0.64 14.30
CA LEU A 79 -3.76 -0.22 14.73
C LEU A 79 -3.61 -1.45 13.81
N ARG A 80 -4.73 -2.08 13.42
CA ARG A 80 -4.71 -3.19 12.46
C ARG A 80 -4.17 -2.75 11.10
N ALA A 81 -4.61 -1.59 10.61
CA ALA A 81 -4.11 -1.05 9.35
C ALA A 81 -2.62 -0.70 9.42
N LEU A 82 -2.17 -0.11 10.53
CA LEU A 82 -0.76 0.20 10.77
C LEU A 82 0.12 -1.06 10.79
N ALA A 83 -0.37 -2.17 11.34
CA ALA A 83 0.38 -3.43 11.34
C ALA A 83 0.65 -3.93 9.91
N VAL A 84 -0.33 -3.84 9.01
CA VAL A 84 -0.17 -4.17 7.59
C VAL A 84 0.86 -3.26 6.93
N THR A 85 0.73 -1.95 7.11
CA THR A 85 1.68 -0.97 6.54
C THR A 85 3.09 -1.20 7.08
N GLY A 86 3.24 -1.45 8.38
CA GLY A 86 4.52 -1.74 9.01
C GLY A 86 5.17 -3.00 8.45
N HIS A 87 4.38 -4.05 8.19
CA HIS A 87 4.89 -5.26 7.55
C HIS A 87 5.37 -5.00 6.11
N ALA A 88 4.60 -4.24 5.32
CA ALA A 88 5.00 -3.86 3.96
C ALA A 88 6.30 -3.05 3.93
N ILE A 89 6.45 -2.10 4.86
CA ILE A 89 7.69 -1.31 5.01
C ILE A 89 8.87 -2.22 5.38
N ALA A 90 8.69 -3.12 6.36
CA ALA A 90 9.74 -4.03 6.78
C ALA A 90 10.20 -4.94 5.64
N TRP A 91 9.26 -5.48 4.85
CA TRP A 91 9.56 -6.30 3.68
C TRP A 91 10.32 -5.52 2.60
N ALA A 92 9.93 -4.26 2.35
CA ALA A 92 10.65 -3.40 1.41
C ALA A 92 12.10 -3.12 1.87
N ILE A 93 12.31 -2.88 3.16
CA ILE A 93 13.66 -2.69 3.74
C ILE A 93 14.50 -3.95 3.56
N ASP A 94 13.94 -5.13 3.85
CA ASP A 94 14.62 -6.42 3.69
C ASP A 94 15.12 -6.63 2.25
N LYS A 95 14.27 -6.31 1.26
CA LYS A 95 14.66 -6.38 -0.16
C LYS A 95 15.74 -5.38 -0.56
N LEU A 96 15.77 -4.20 0.05
CA LEU A 96 16.85 -3.24 -0.17
C LEU A 96 18.17 -3.73 0.44
N CYS A 97 18.13 -4.37 1.61
CA CYS A 97 19.29 -5.01 2.21
C CYS A 97 19.88 -6.11 1.31
N GLU A 98 19.05 -7.03 0.80
CA GLU A 98 19.46 -8.05 -0.18
C GLU A 98 20.13 -7.42 -1.42
N GLY A 99 19.53 -6.34 -1.94
CA GLY A 99 20.07 -5.61 -3.08
C GLY A 99 21.44 -4.97 -2.79
N LEU A 100 21.64 -4.45 -1.58
CA LEU A 100 22.92 -3.89 -1.15
C LEU A 100 24.00 -4.97 -1.02
N GLU A 101 23.66 -6.12 -0.44
CA GLU A 101 24.58 -7.27 -0.34
C GLU A 101 25.03 -7.73 -1.72
N PHE A 102 24.09 -7.90 -2.65
CA PHE A 102 24.40 -8.22 -4.04
C PHE A 102 25.34 -7.19 -4.69
N CYS A 103 25.08 -5.90 -4.51
CA CYS A 103 25.94 -4.85 -5.02
C CYS A 103 27.36 -4.94 -4.44
N ALA A 104 27.47 -5.18 -3.13
CA ALA A 104 28.75 -5.33 -2.45
C ALA A 104 29.54 -6.54 -2.96
N GLU A 105 28.89 -7.68 -3.20
CA GLU A 105 29.50 -8.86 -3.80
C GLU A 105 30.03 -8.58 -5.21
N LYS A 106 29.22 -7.90 -6.05
CA LYS A 106 29.65 -7.53 -7.41
C LYS A 106 30.84 -6.58 -7.38
N LEU A 107 30.84 -5.59 -6.49
CA LEU A 107 31.96 -4.66 -6.34
C LEU A 107 33.25 -5.39 -5.93
N LYS A 108 33.19 -6.31 -4.96
CA LYS A 108 34.34 -7.14 -4.58
C LYS A 108 34.89 -7.94 -5.77
N PHE A 109 34.01 -8.62 -6.51
CA PHE A 109 34.40 -9.38 -7.71
C PHE A 109 35.10 -8.51 -8.77
N PHE A 110 34.67 -7.26 -8.97
CA PHE A 110 35.31 -6.35 -9.91
C PHE A 110 36.64 -5.77 -9.40
N CYS A 111 36.77 -5.56 -8.08
CA CYS A 111 38.03 -5.13 -7.46
C CYS A 111 39.08 -6.25 -7.50
N ASP A 112 38.69 -7.49 -7.19
CA ASP A 112 39.60 -8.64 -7.16
C ASP A 112 40.11 -9.04 -8.55
N LYS A 113 39.34 -8.75 -9.62
CA LYS A 113 39.76 -8.96 -11.01
C LYS A 113 40.71 -7.88 -11.57
N LYS A 114 40.88 -6.77 -10.85
CA LYS A 114 41.79 -5.67 -11.24
C LYS A 114 43.13 -5.71 -10.50
N ALA A 115 43.27 -6.61 -9.51
CA ALA A 115 44.53 -6.92 -8.83
C ALA A 115 45.27 -8.04 -9.59
#